data_AF-A0A2S6CE65-F1
#
_entry.id   AF-A0A2S6CE65-F1
#
_cell.length_a   1.000
_cell.length_b   1.000
_cell.length_c   1.000
_cell.angle_alpha   90.00
_cell.angle_beta   90.00
_cell.angle_gamma   90.00
#
_symmetry.space_group_name_H-M   'P 1'
#
loop_
_entity.id
_entity.type
_entity.pdbx_description
1 polymer ?
#
loop_
_entity_poly.entity_id
_entity_poly.type
_entity_poly.pdbx_seq_one_letter_code
_entity_poly.pdbx_strand_id
1 'polypeptide(L)'
;MALTDMKRAETEQSEVEENQMGESPFRFLDLPPELQLNIIEYAVTPGPATPNRTQPAITHANRSIRVDSLEMYDKNNSFVGIFCSAGSNQNGALVVKWLKAIGEDNRRYVHDLTVFDDECLDDWDNCSWDEEIDECLQDFKVEVESMQGRVGNAMWRYE
;
A
#
# COMPACT_ATOMS: atom_id res chain seq x y z
N MET A 1 -25.78 61.75 34.55
CA MET A 1 -26.05 60.37 34.08
C MET A 1 -24.95 59.99 33.11
N ALA A 2 -24.46 58.75 33.22
CA ALA A 2 -23.52 58.06 32.33
C ALA A 2 -22.05 58.51 32.38
N LEU A 3 -21.23 57.87 33.24
CA LEU A 3 -19.76 57.79 33.08
C LEU A 3 -19.13 56.76 34.06
N THR A 4 -19.72 55.57 34.22
CA THR A 4 -19.18 54.52 35.12
C THR A 4 -19.13 53.10 34.55
N ASP A 5 -19.32 52.89 33.25
CA ASP A 5 -19.44 51.53 32.68
C ASP A 5 -18.37 51.16 31.62
N MET A 6 -17.14 51.66 31.74
CA MET A 6 -16.06 51.41 30.75
C MET A 6 -14.78 50.75 31.30
N LYS A 7 -14.81 50.12 32.47
CA LYS A 7 -13.60 49.51 33.08
C LYS A 7 -13.66 48.01 33.36
N ARG A 8 -14.65 47.29 32.83
CA ARG A 8 -14.88 45.87 33.19
C ARG A 8 -14.75 44.86 32.03
N ALA A 9 -14.05 45.21 30.94
CA ALA A 9 -13.96 44.33 29.77
C ALA A 9 -12.53 43.88 29.39
N GLU A 10 -11.50 44.29 30.14
CA GLU A 10 -10.10 44.01 29.77
C GLU A 10 -9.40 42.99 30.68
N THR A 11 -10.11 42.35 31.62
CA THR A 11 -9.50 41.42 32.60
C THR A 11 -9.79 39.94 32.30
N GLU A 12 -10.62 39.61 31.32
CA GLU A 12 -11.03 38.21 31.05
C GLU A 12 -10.37 37.58 29.81
N GLN A 13 -9.48 38.29 29.09
CA GLN A 13 -8.71 37.73 27.97
C GLN A 13 -7.32 37.19 28.36
N SER A 14 -6.92 37.29 29.63
CA SER A 14 -5.57 36.91 30.08
C SER A 14 -5.46 35.49 30.65
N GLU A 15 -6.56 34.73 30.79
CA GLU A 15 -6.54 33.41 31.46
C GLU A 15 -6.75 32.20 30.51
N VAL A 16 -6.87 32.42 29.18
CA VAL A 16 -7.05 31.32 28.20
C VAL A 16 -5.72 30.87 27.56
N GLU A 17 -4.63 31.62 27.71
CA GLU A 17 -3.35 31.31 27.07
C GLU A 17 -2.39 30.44 27.91
N GLU A 18 -2.67 30.18 29.19
CA GLU A 18 -1.67 29.56 30.08
C GLU A 18 -1.72 28.03 30.20
N ASN A 19 -2.66 27.36 29.52
CA ASN A 19 -2.77 25.89 29.53
C ASN A 19 -2.19 25.18 28.29
N GLN A 20 -1.35 25.86 27.50
CA GLN A 20 -0.51 25.23 26.47
C GLN A 20 0.92 25.03 26.96
N MET A 21 1.11 24.55 28.21
CA MET A 21 2.42 24.05 28.62
C MET A 21 2.78 22.86 27.71
N GLY A 22 3.71 23.14 26.79
CA GLY A 22 4.14 22.28 25.70
C GLY A 22 4.37 20.83 26.07
N GLU A 23 3.35 20.01 25.88
CA GLU A 23 3.55 18.58 25.68
C GLU A 23 4.42 18.44 24.44
N SER A 24 5.61 17.86 24.61
CA SER A 24 6.45 17.51 23.47
C SER A 24 5.64 16.60 22.55
N PRO A 25 5.65 16.83 21.22
CA PRO A 25 4.89 16.00 20.30
C PRO A 25 5.26 14.54 20.47
N PHE A 26 4.27 13.67 20.37
CA PHE A 26 4.47 12.22 20.43
C PHE A 26 5.50 11.78 19.39
N ARG A 27 6.53 11.07 19.86
CA ARG A 27 7.61 10.55 19.03
C ARG A 27 7.41 9.05 18.85
N PHE A 28 6.96 8.66 17.66
CA PHE A 28 6.77 7.24 17.32
C PHE A 28 8.02 6.39 17.59
N LEU A 29 9.21 6.93 17.29
CA LEU A 29 10.48 6.23 17.48
C LEU A 29 10.93 6.10 18.94
N ASP A 30 10.27 6.79 19.87
CA ASP A 30 10.56 6.67 21.31
C ASP A 30 9.75 5.52 21.95
N LEU A 31 8.85 4.87 21.20
CA LEU A 31 8.14 3.68 21.65
C LEU A 31 9.07 2.46 21.73
N PRO A 32 8.78 1.50 22.62
CA PRO A 32 9.34 0.15 22.52
C PRO A 32 9.15 -0.45 21.11
N PRO A 33 10.15 -1.16 20.56
CA PRO A 33 10.08 -1.75 19.22
C PRO A 33 8.83 -2.61 18.99
N GLU A 34 8.38 -3.34 20.01
CA GLU A 34 7.19 -4.19 19.93
C GLU A 34 5.92 -3.37 19.66
N LEU A 35 5.81 -2.19 20.28
CA LEU A 35 4.68 -1.29 20.03
C LEU A 35 4.79 -0.62 18.66
N GLN A 36 6.00 -0.29 18.21
CA GLN A 36 6.20 0.23 16.85
C GLN A 36 5.74 -0.79 15.81
N LEU A 37 6.16 -2.05 15.94
CA LEU A 37 5.79 -3.13 15.03
C LEU A 37 4.29 -3.39 15.04
N ASN A 38 3.64 -3.42 16.21
CA ASN A 38 2.18 -3.60 16.30
C ASN A 38 1.40 -2.47 15.61
N ILE A 39 1.86 -1.22 15.75
CA ILE A 39 1.23 -0.08 15.07
C ILE A 39 1.44 -0.17 13.56
N ILE A 40 2.64 -0.55 13.11
CA ILE A 40 2.94 -0.74 11.69
C ILE A 40 2.06 -1.86 11.12
N GLU A 41 2.03 -3.01 11.77
CA GLU A 41 1.22 -4.16 11.37
C GLU A 41 -0.26 -3.76 11.26
N TYR A 42 -0.80 -3.09 12.27
CA TYR A 42 -2.18 -2.61 12.24
C TYR A 42 -2.43 -1.61 11.09
N ALA A 43 -1.49 -0.70 10.83
CA ALA A 43 -1.63 0.32 9.79
C ALA A 43 -1.51 -0.23 8.36
N VAL A 44 -0.79 -1.33 8.16
CA VAL A 44 -0.63 -1.98 6.84
C VAL A 44 -1.57 -3.16 6.65
N THR A 45 -2.23 -3.63 7.72
CA THR A 45 -3.19 -4.73 7.63
C THR A 45 -4.37 -4.30 6.77
N PRO A 46 -4.70 -5.08 5.72
CA PRO A 46 -5.85 -4.81 4.89
C PRO A 46 -7.15 -4.77 5.72
N GLY A 47 -7.89 -3.66 5.67
CA GLY A 47 -9.28 -3.60 6.18
C GLY A 47 -10.26 -4.43 5.33
N PRO A 48 -11.57 -4.16 5.33
CA PRO A 48 -12.51 -4.77 4.37
C PRO A 48 -12.17 -4.36 2.93
N ALA A 49 -12.15 -5.33 2.00
CA ALA A 49 -11.69 -5.17 0.62
C ALA A 49 -12.32 -3.93 -0.06
N THR A 50 -11.48 -2.95 -0.39
CA THR A 50 -11.86 -1.79 -1.20
C THR A 50 -11.12 -1.89 -2.54
N PRO A 51 -11.79 -1.64 -3.67
CA PRO A 51 -11.20 -1.86 -5.00
C PRO A 51 -10.03 -0.90 -5.33
N ASN A 52 -9.84 0.16 -4.54
CA ASN A 52 -8.81 1.18 -4.77
C ASN A 52 -7.94 1.36 -3.54
N ARG A 53 -7.11 0.36 -3.24
CA ARG A 53 -6.14 0.46 -2.14
C ARG A 53 -4.87 1.11 -2.60
N THR A 54 -4.74 2.38 -2.24
CA THR A 54 -3.44 3.03 -2.24
C THR A 54 -2.57 2.43 -1.15
N GLN A 55 -1.27 2.39 -1.41
CA GLN A 55 -0.29 2.04 -0.40
C GLN A 55 -0.46 2.92 0.86
N PRO A 56 -0.47 2.36 2.07
CA PRO A 56 -0.70 3.14 3.30
C PRO A 56 0.38 4.21 3.50
N ALA A 57 0.00 5.38 4.03
CA ALA A 57 0.95 6.50 4.23
C ALA A 57 2.19 6.12 5.06
N ILE A 58 2.08 5.13 5.96
CA ILE A 58 3.19 4.66 6.80
C ILE A 58 4.35 4.06 5.98
N THR A 59 4.08 3.47 4.81
CA THR A 59 5.12 2.95 3.92
C THR A 59 5.90 4.06 3.19
N HIS A 60 5.39 5.29 3.24
CA HIS A 60 6.02 6.49 2.69
C HIS A 60 6.71 7.35 3.76
N ALA A 61 6.77 6.88 5.00
CA ALA A 61 7.42 7.59 6.11
C ALA A 61 8.96 7.60 5.95
N ASN A 62 9.69 7.80 7.06
CA ASN A 62 11.15 7.79 7.05
C ASN A 62 11.72 6.41 6.69
N ARG A 63 13.01 6.36 6.34
CA ARG A 63 13.69 5.12 5.89
C ARG A 63 13.55 3.95 6.88
N SER A 64 13.61 4.20 8.19
CA SER A 64 13.52 3.13 9.20
C SER A 64 12.14 2.51 9.22
N ILE A 65 11.10 3.34 9.35
CA ILE A 65 9.70 2.90 9.36
C ILE A 65 9.32 2.25 8.03
N ARG A 66 9.83 2.81 6.92
CA ARG A 66 9.56 2.32 5.57
C ARG A 66 10.05 0.89 5.35
N VAL A 67 11.21 0.51 5.88
CA VAL A 67 11.74 -0.85 5.71
C VAL A 67 10.79 -1.87 6.37
N ASP A 68 10.45 -1.65 7.63
CA ASP A 68 9.58 -2.58 8.38
C ASP A 68 8.14 -2.60 7.83
N SER A 69 7.62 -1.45 7.44
CA SER A 69 6.25 -1.34 6.91
C SER A 69 6.09 -1.90 5.51
N LEU A 70 7.09 -1.79 4.64
CA LEU A 70 7.04 -2.41 3.31
C LEU A 70 7.03 -3.93 3.40
N GLU A 71 7.92 -4.51 4.21
CA GLU A 71 7.95 -5.95 4.43
C GLU A 71 6.59 -6.47 4.91
N MET A 72 6.00 -5.82 5.92
CA MET A 72 4.68 -6.22 6.43
C MET A 72 3.55 -5.98 5.42
N TYR A 73 3.60 -4.88 4.67
CA TYR A 73 2.60 -4.56 3.65
C TYR A 73 2.61 -5.60 2.53
N ASP A 74 3.76 -5.89 1.95
CA ASP A 74 3.89 -6.83 0.83
C ASP A 74 3.56 -8.27 1.25
N LYS A 75 3.88 -8.64 2.50
CA LYS A 75 3.59 -9.96 3.08
C LYS A 75 2.11 -10.20 3.37
N ASN A 76 1.39 -9.18 3.85
CA ASN A 76 0.04 -9.34 4.38
C ASN A 76 -1.05 -8.91 3.38
N ASN A 77 -0.70 -8.47 2.17
CA ASN A 77 -1.66 -8.04 1.16
C ASN A 77 -1.63 -8.94 -0.08
N SER A 78 -2.79 -9.07 -0.71
CA SER A 78 -2.95 -9.64 -2.04
C SER A 78 -2.97 -8.53 -3.07
N PHE A 79 -2.19 -8.70 -4.14
CA PHE A 79 -2.09 -7.77 -5.23
C PHE A 79 -2.84 -8.29 -6.44
N VAL A 80 -3.54 -7.40 -7.13
CA VAL A 80 -4.23 -7.72 -8.38
C VAL A 80 -3.69 -6.81 -9.46
N GLY A 81 -3.18 -7.39 -10.54
CA GLY A 81 -2.77 -6.70 -11.75
C GLY A 81 -3.67 -7.05 -12.93
N ILE A 82 -3.85 -6.12 -13.87
CA ILE A 82 -4.51 -6.38 -15.15
C ILE A 82 -3.43 -6.36 -16.23
N PHE A 83 -3.36 -7.42 -17.04
CA PHE A 83 -2.24 -7.72 -17.93
C PHE A 83 -2.47 -7.30 -19.38
N CYS A 84 -3.71 -7.30 -19.87
CA CYS A 84 -3.98 -6.95 -21.27
C CYS A 84 -5.32 -6.25 -21.41
N SER A 85 -5.36 -5.30 -22.35
CA SER A 85 -6.56 -5.01 -23.14
C SER A 85 -6.08 -5.15 -24.58
N ALA A 86 -6.68 -5.99 -25.42
CA ALA A 86 -6.22 -6.13 -26.80
C ALA A 86 -6.16 -4.74 -27.46
N GLY A 87 -4.96 -4.35 -27.89
CA GLY A 87 -4.72 -3.07 -28.56
C GLY A 87 -3.84 -2.06 -27.82
N SER A 88 -3.42 -2.31 -26.57
CA SER A 88 -2.35 -1.50 -25.96
C SER A 88 -1.38 -2.35 -25.15
N ASN A 89 -0.14 -2.47 -25.65
CA ASN A 89 0.99 -3.15 -24.99
C ASN A 89 1.44 -2.48 -23.67
N GLN A 90 0.59 -1.65 -23.04
CA GLN A 90 0.95 -0.80 -21.91
C GLN A 90 0.54 -1.38 -20.56
N ASN A 91 -0.51 -2.21 -20.48
CA ASN A 91 -1.03 -2.69 -19.19
C ASN A 91 -0.14 -3.76 -18.55
N GLY A 92 0.30 -4.78 -19.29
CA GLY A 92 1.30 -5.75 -18.80
C GLY A 92 2.62 -5.07 -18.39
N ALA A 93 2.97 -3.97 -19.07
CA ALA A 93 4.12 -3.16 -18.71
C ALA A 93 3.95 -2.45 -17.34
N LEU A 94 2.73 -2.17 -16.88
CA LEU A 94 2.50 -1.54 -15.58
C LEU A 94 2.80 -2.50 -14.42
N VAL A 95 2.36 -3.77 -14.51
CA VAL A 95 2.65 -4.76 -13.46
C VAL A 95 4.16 -5.02 -13.39
N VAL A 96 4.82 -5.21 -14.54
CA VAL A 96 6.28 -5.36 -14.61
C VAL A 96 7.00 -4.12 -14.08
N LYS A 97 6.54 -2.92 -14.43
CA LYS A 97 7.11 -1.66 -13.95
C LYS A 97 6.93 -1.50 -12.44
N TRP A 98 5.78 -1.90 -11.89
CA TRP A 98 5.53 -1.90 -10.46
C TRP A 98 6.46 -2.89 -9.74
N LEU A 99 6.59 -4.11 -10.24
CA LEU A 99 7.51 -5.12 -9.72
C LEU A 99 8.97 -4.64 -9.71
N LYS A 100 9.38 -3.91 -10.75
CA LYS A 100 10.70 -3.26 -10.82
C LYS A 100 10.82 -2.11 -9.83
N ALA A 101 9.76 -1.32 -9.63
CA ALA A 101 9.75 -0.16 -8.75
C ALA A 101 9.80 -0.53 -7.26
N ILE A 102 9.16 -1.63 -6.84
CA ILE A 102 9.23 -2.09 -5.44
C ILE A 102 10.61 -2.65 -5.08
N GLY A 103 11.36 -3.15 -6.07
CA GLY A 103 12.73 -3.65 -5.89
C GLY A 103 12.81 -5.13 -5.51
N GLU A 104 13.98 -5.74 -5.71
CA GLU A 104 14.18 -7.19 -5.56
C GLU A 104 13.93 -7.70 -4.13
N ASP A 105 14.38 -6.96 -3.12
CA ASP A 105 14.22 -7.38 -1.73
C ASP A 105 12.73 -7.44 -1.34
N ASN A 106 11.94 -6.45 -1.76
CA ASN A 106 10.52 -6.37 -1.45
C ASN A 106 9.69 -7.40 -2.22
N ARG A 107 10.10 -7.74 -3.45
CA ARG A 107 9.47 -8.80 -4.25
C ARG A 107 9.41 -10.15 -3.54
N ARG A 108 10.35 -10.44 -2.64
CA ARG A 108 10.38 -11.69 -1.87
C ARG A 108 9.28 -11.78 -0.81
N TYR A 109 8.72 -10.64 -0.42
CA TYR A 109 7.63 -10.57 0.55
C TYR A 109 6.26 -10.63 -0.11
N VAL A 110 6.15 -10.36 -1.41
CA VAL A 110 4.89 -10.48 -2.16
C VAL A 110 4.42 -11.93 -2.12
N HIS A 111 3.42 -12.20 -1.27
CA HIS A 111 2.90 -13.55 -1.07
C HIS A 111 1.84 -13.93 -2.12
N ASP A 112 1.00 -12.97 -2.50
CA ASP A 112 -0.14 -13.20 -3.38
C ASP A 112 -0.23 -12.09 -4.44
N LEU A 113 0.03 -12.44 -5.69
CA LEU A 113 -0.11 -11.59 -6.85
C LEU A 113 -0.94 -12.34 -7.88
N THR A 114 -2.16 -11.87 -8.10
CA THR A 114 -3.03 -12.38 -9.15
C THR A 114 -3.03 -11.41 -10.32
N VAL A 115 -2.92 -11.94 -11.53
CA VAL A 115 -2.86 -11.15 -12.75
C VAL A 115 -3.93 -11.67 -13.71
N PHE A 116 -4.76 -10.78 -14.25
CA PHE A 116 -5.90 -11.11 -15.10
C PHE A 116 -5.82 -10.41 -16.45
N ASP A 117 -6.38 -10.99 -17.49
CA ASP A 117 -6.71 -10.25 -18.71
C ASP A 117 -7.98 -9.40 -18.48
N ASP A 118 -8.03 -8.18 -18.99
CA ASP A 118 -9.23 -7.32 -18.88
C ASP A 118 -10.40 -7.94 -19.66
N GLU A 119 -10.09 -8.68 -20.73
CA GLU A 119 -11.09 -9.38 -21.55
C GLU A 119 -11.73 -10.57 -20.84
N CYS A 120 -11.14 -10.98 -19.70
CA CYS A 120 -11.57 -12.11 -18.89
C CYS A 120 -12.50 -11.76 -17.74
N LEU A 121 -12.79 -10.48 -17.50
CA LEU A 121 -13.58 -10.06 -16.35
C LEU A 121 -15.05 -10.48 -16.44
N ASP A 122 -15.58 -10.66 -17.66
CA ASP A 122 -17.00 -10.97 -17.87
C ASP A 122 -17.28 -12.48 -18.04
N ASP A 123 -16.29 -13.32 -18.36
CA ASP A 123 -16.45 -14.77 -18.57
C ASP A 123 -15.21 -15.56 -18.12
N TRP A 124 -14.99 -15.59 -16.80
CA TRP A 124 -13.85 -16.22 -16.13
C TRP A 124 -13.60 -17.68 -16.55
N ASP A 125 -14.67 -18.43 -16.87
CA ASP A 125 -14.59 -19.85 -17.23
C ASP A 125 -14.20 -20.09 -18.71
N ASN A 126 -14.22 -19.05 -19.54
CA ASN A 126 -14.10 -19.17 -21.00
C ASN A 126 -12.92 -18.40 -21.59
N CYS A 127 -12.01 -17.94 -20.74
CA CYS A 127 -10.77 -17.30 -21.17
C CYS A 127 -9.87 -18.28 -21.93
N SER A 128 -9.79 -18.15 -23.25
CA SER A 128 -8.73 -18.78 -24.01
C SER A 128 -7.45 -17.98 -23.81
N TRP A 129 -6.46 -18.61 -23.19
CA TRP A 129 -5.11 -18.09 -23.18
C TRP A 129 -4.54 -18.28 -24.58
N ASP A 130 -4.73 -17.30 -25.46
CA ASP A 130 -4.17 -17.34 -26.81
C ASP A 130 -2.64 -17.24 -26.76
N GLU A 131 -1.95 -17.85 -27.74
CA GLU A 131 -0.49 -17.97 -27.82
C GLU A 131 0.27 -16.62 -27.82
N GLU A 132 -0.39 -15.48 -28.07
CA GLU A 132 0.22 -14.15 -27.99
C GLU A 132 0.50 -13.68 -26.56
N ILE A 133 -0.22 -14.22 -25.56
CA ILE A 133 0.00 -13.89 -24.15
C ILE A 133 1.37 -14.46 -23.70
N ASP A 134 1.86 -15.54 -24.33
CA ASP A 134 3.12 -16.20 -23.96
C ASP A 134 4.36 -15.32 -24.14
N GLU A 135 4.42 -14.39 -25.10
CA GLU A 135 5.63 -13.56 -25.30
C GLU A 135 5.77 -12.47 -24.21
N CYS A 136 4.68 -11.79 -23.87
CA CYS A 136 4.68 -10.84 -22.74
C CYS A 136 4.79 -11.56 -21.39
N LEU A 137 4.16 -12.74 -21.27
CA LEU A 137 4.29 -13.56 -20.08
C LEU A 137 5.68 -14.14 -19.95
N GLN A 138 6.48 -14.30 -20.99
CA GLN A 138 7.87 -14.76 -20.82
C GLN A 138 8.71 -13.76 -20.01
N ASP A 139 8.64 -12.46 -20.32
CA ASP A 139 9.31 -11.43 -19.53
C ASP A 139 8.76 -11.36 -18.10
N PHE A 140 7.43 -11.47 -17.95
CA PHE A 140 6.78 -11.49 -16.64
C PHE A 140 7.14 -12.76 -15.84
N LYS A 141 7.18 -13.92 -16.48
CA LYS A 141 7.49 -15.22 -15.91
C LYS A 141 8.93 -15.29 -15.46
N VAL A 142 9.89 -14.75 -16.21
CA VAL A 142 11.28 -14.65 -15.75
C VAL A 142 11.37 -13.83 -14.44
N GLU A 143 10.65 -12.71 -14.35
CA GLU A 143 10.63 -11.88 -13.14
C GLU A 143 9.86 -12.54 -11.98
N VAL A 144 8.76 -13.25 -12.27
CA VAL A 144 7.95 -13.96 -11.27
C VAL A 144 8.63 -15.24 -10.78
N GLU A 145 9.29 -16.01 -11.64
CA GLU A 145 10.09 -17.17 -11.26
C GLU A 145 11.33 -16.78 -10.43
N SER A 146 11.79 -15.52 -10.54
CA SER A 146 12.82 -14.98 -9.66
C SER A 146 12.31 -14.75 -8.22
N MET A 147 10.99 -14.71 -8.00
CA MET A 147 10.40 -14.63 -6.67
C MET A 147 10.45 -16.01 -6.00
N GLN A 148 11.27 -16.15 -4.95
CA GLN A 148 11.48 -17.42 -4.24
C GLN A 148 10.28 -17.91 -3.41
N GLY A 149 9.16 -17.18 -3.43
CA GLY A 149 7.93 -17.48 -2.68
C GLY A 149 6.86 -18.02 -3.61
N ARG A 150 6.17 -19.08 -3.19
CA ARG A 150 5.04 -19.69 -3.89
C ARG A 150 4.10 -18.62 -4.45
N VAL A 151 4.11 -18.45 -5.77
CA VAL A 151 2.99 -17.85 -6.50
C VAL A 151 1.86 -18.87 -6.45
N GLY A 152 1.27 -18.99 -5.25
CA GLY A 152 0.18 -19.90 -4.97
C GLY A 152 -1.07 -19.37 -5.65
N ASN A 153 -1.46 -20.00 -6.76
CA ASN A 153 -2.66 -19.71 -7.55
C ASN A 153 -2.58 -18.54 -8.55
N ALA A 154 -1.40 -18.20 -9.08
CA ALA A 154 -1.44 -18.03 -10.54
C ALA A 154 -1.73 -19.43 -11.06
N MET A 155 -3.00 -19.73 -11.38
CA MET A 155 -3.39 -21.05 -11.87
C MET A 155 -2.82 -21.21 -13.28
N TRP A 156 -1.53 -21.50 -13.37
CA TRP A 156 -0.86 -22.00 -14.57
C TRP A 156 -1.27 -23.46 -14.78
N ARG A 157 -2.56 -23.74 -15.05
CA ARG A 157 -2.95 -25.08 -15.50
C ARG A 157 -2.68 -25.17 -17.00
N TYR A 158 -1.51 -25.68 -17.35
CA TYR A 158 -1.38 -26.42 -18.60
C TYR A 158 -2.04 -27.79 -18.37
N GLU A 159 -3.20 -28.01 -18.98
CA GLU A 159 -3.63 -29.37 -19.33
C GLU A 159 -3.04 -29.77 -20.68
#